data_AF-A0A7X7RDH8-F1
#
_entry.id   AF-A0A7X7RDH8-F1
#
_cell.length_a   1.000
_cell.length_b   1.000
_cell.length_c   1.000
_cell.angle_alpha   90.00
_cell.angle_beta   90.00
_cell.angle_gamma   90.00
#
_symmetry.space_group_name_H-M   'P 1'
#
loop_
_entity.id
_entity.type
_entity.pdbx_description
1 polymer ?
#
loop_
_entity_poly.entity_id
_entity_poly.type
_entity_poly.pdbx_seq_one_letter_code
_entity_poly.pdbx_strand_id
1 'polypeptide(L)'
;MKKILLFAFTLMLIIAFTACSPQANIAETPDFSVEATATAADVGRSAADLLKKTMDDQGIAYTADNGFFDNIGGFASTQTDGWLFYYNDELSNVGAADVTLSEGDTVTFRWANYDEAFGAFPDNGDMTDDNADADDDANIDDDANIDDDANIDDNANIGDGTVTDDNTVTQ
;
A
#
# COMPACT_ATOMS: atom_id res chain seq x y z
N MET A 1 -19.34 -25.29 -39.27
CA MET A 1 -19.66 -24.02 -39.97
C MET A 1 -18.96 -22.90 -39.24
N LYS A 2 -17.84 -22.41 -39.78
CA LYS A 2 -17.04 -21.32 -39.20
C LYS A 2 -17.76 -19.99 -39.49
N LYS A 3 -18.31 -19.35 -38.47
CA LYS A 3 -18.83 -17.99 -38.57
C LYS A 3 -17.66 -17.05 -38.31
N ILE A 4 -17.10 -16.50 -39.38
CA ILE A 4 -16.14 -15.41 -39.34
C ILE A 4 -16.94 -14.18 -38.96
N LEU A 5 -16.83 -13.72 -37.72
CA LEU A 5 -17.35 -12.44 -37.29
C LEU A 5 -16.21 -11.42 -37.44
N LEU A 6 -16.29 -10.60 -38.49
CA LEU A 6 -15.41 -9.45 -38.70
C LEU A 6 -15.77 -8.38 -37.65
N PHE A 7 -14.91 -8.16 -36.66
CA PHE A 7 -14.94 -6.94 -35.86
C PHE A 7 -14.10 -5.89 -36.60
N ALA A 8 -14.77 -4.90 -37.18
CA ALA A 8 -14.14 -3.73 -37.79
C ALA A 8 -13.59 -2.83 -36.67
N PHE A 9 -12.30 -2.98 -36.38
CA PHE A 9 -11.55 -2.10 -35.48
C PHE A 9 -11.19 -0.84 -36.27
N THR A 10 -12.06 0.17 -36.22
CA THR A 10 -11.80 1.48 -36.84
C THR A 10 -10.83 2.25 -35.95
N LEU A 11 -9.53 1.97 -36.07
CA LEU A 11 -8.47 2.76 -35.46
C LEU A 11 -8.31 4.07 -36.27
N MET A 12 -9.03 5.11 -35.86
CA MET A 12 -8.84 6.46 -36.40
C MET A 12 -7.67 7.12 -35.66
N LEU A 13 -6.45 6.85 -36.15
CA LEU A 13 -5.24 7.54 -35.72
C LEU A 13 -5.22 8.96 -36.30
N ILE A 14 -5.65 9.96 -35.52
CA ILE A 14 -5.51 11.37 -35.87
C ILE A 14 -4.10 11.83 -35.46
N ILE A 15 -3.20 11.93 -36.44
CA ILE A 15 -1.87 12.52 -36.25
C ILE A 15 -2.01 14.05 -36.38
N ALA A 16 -1.99 14.77 -35.27
CA ALA A 16 -1.84 16.22 -35.26
C ALA A 16 -0.37 16.59 -34.98
N PHE A 17 0.26 17.28 -35.93
CA PHE A 17 1.63 17.76 -35.84
C PHE A 17 1.74 19.01 -34.94
N THR A 18 2.57 18.91 -33.90
CA THR A 18 3.48 19.92 -33.30
C THR A 18 3.05 21.40 -33.22
N ALA A 19 2.82 21.86 -31.98
CA ALA A 19 3.19 23.20 -31.53
C ALA A 19 3.98 23.06 -30.23
N CYS A 20 5.30 23.33 -30.28
CA CYS A 20 6.17 23.34 -29.11
C CYS A 20 5.94 24.66 -28.35
N SER A 21 4.92 24.70 -27.50
CA SER A 21 4.85 25.67 -26.41
C SER A 21 5.68 25.14 -25.24
N PRO A 22 6.35 25.97 -24.43
CA PRO A 22 6.82 25.52 -23.12
C PRO A 22 5.57 25.21 -22.31
N GLN A 23 5.17 23.94 -22.35
CA GLN A 23 4.06 23.41 -21.58
C GLN A 23 4.45 23.63 -20.13
N ALA A 24 3.72 24.51 -19.45
CA ALA A 24 3.74 24.52 -18.00
C ALA A 24 3.56 23.07 -17.58
N ASN A 25 4.43 22.54 -16.71
CA ASN A 25 4.26 21.23 -16.11
C ASN A 25 2.99 21.27 -15.25
N ILE A 26 1.84 21.16 -15.90
CA ILE A 26 0.60 20.77 -15.25
C ILE A 26 0.82 19.30 -14.93
N ALA A 27 0.71 18.90 -13.66
CA ALA A 27 0.71 17.49 -13.31
C ALA A 27 -0.36 16.81 -14.18
N GLU A 28 0.07 15.99 -15.14
CA GLU A 28 -0.84 15.45 -16.15
C GLU A 28 -1.65 14.33 -15.49
N THR A 29 -2.86 14.66 -15.04
CA THR A 29 -3.88 13.66 -14.75
C THR A 29 -4.14 12.85 -16.02
N PRO A 30 -4.05 11.52 -16.00
CA PRO A 30 -4.37 10.71 -17.17
C PRO A 30 -5.84 10.90 -17.55
N ASP A 31 -6.09 11.22 -18.82
CA ASP A 31 -7.42 11.39 -19.41
C ASP A 31 -8.01 10.03 -19.87
N PHE A 32 -7.77 8.96 -19.10
CA PHE A 32 -8.32 7.64 -19.38
C PHE A 32 -8.51 6.80 -18.12
N SER A 33 -9.43 5.83 -18.22
CA SER A 33 -9.62 4.75 -17.25
C SER A 33 -9.50 3.40 -17.95
N VAL A 34 -9.24 2.35 -17.18
CA VAL A 34 -9.33 0.96 -17.66
C VAL A 34 -10.60 0.37 -17.08
N GLU A 35 -11.59 0.12 -17.92
CA GLU A 35 -12.88 -0.44 -17.53
C GLU A 35 -13.15 -1.76 -18.26
N ALA A 36 -13.78 -2.70 -17.56
CA ALA A 36 -14.27 -3.94 -18.13
C ALA A 36 -15.57 -4.38 -17.48
N THR A 37 -16.45 -5.01 -18.26
CA THR A 37 -17.64 -5.69 -17.76
C THR A 37 -17.44 -7.20 -17.86
N ALA A 38 -17.61 -7.89 -16.74
CA ALA A 38 -17.46 -9.33 -16.64
C ALA A 38 -18.52 -10.06 -17.48
N THR A 39 -18.07 -11.05 -18.25
CA THR A 39 -18.97 -11.95 -19.00
C THR A 39 -19.18 -13.26 -18.24
N ALA A 40 -20.08 -14.12 -18.73
CA ALA A 40 -20.22 -15.48 -18.20
C ALA A 40 -18.90 -16.29 -18.14
N ALA A 41 -17.91 -15.96 -18.99
CA ALA A 41 -16.61 -16.62 -18.99
C ALA A 41 -15.67 -16.14 -17.86
N ASP A 42 -16.00 -15.01 -17.24
CA ASP A 42 -15.18 -14.39 -16.19
C ASP A 42 -15.67 -14.71 -14.78
N VAL A 43 -16.84 -15.35 -14.67
CA VAL A 43 -17.43 -15.74 -13.39
C VAL A 43 -16.47 -16.60 -12.58
N GLY A 44 -16.25 -16.21 -11.32
CA GLY A 44 -15.35 -16.88 -10.39
C GLY A 44 -13.87 -16.51 -10.54
N ARG A 45 -13.50 -15.66 -11.52
CA ARG A 45 -12.15 -15.08 -11.64
C ARG A 45 -12.04 -13.82 -10.77
N SER A 46 -10.81 -13.38 -10.52
CA SER A 46 -10.58 -12.11 -9.84
C SER A 46 -10.84 -10.91 -10.76
N ALA A 47 -11.25 -9.78 -10.20
CA ALA A 47 -11.31 -8.51 -10.93
C ALA A 47 -9.94 -8.10 -11.50
N ALA A 48 -8.86 -8.38 -10.77
CA ALA A 48 -7.49 -8.13 -11.22
C ALA A 48 -7.15 -8.91 -12.49
N ASP A 49 -7.57 -10.17 -12.62
CA ASP A 49 -7.31 -10.96 -13.83
C ASP A 49 -8.02 -10.42 -15.06
N LEU A 50 -9.27 -9.93 -14.88
CA LEU A 50 -10.02 -9.30 -15.96
C LEU A 50 -9.36 -7.98 -16.37
N LEU A 51 -9.00 -7.12 -15.42
CA LEU A 51 -8.36 -5.83 -15.69
C LEU A 51 -6.98 -5.99 -16.36
N LYS A 52 -6.14 -6.93 -15.88
CA LYS A 52 -4.86 -7.26 -16.53
C LYS A 52 -5.06 -7.70 -17.98
N LYS A 53 -6.00 -8.61 -18.22
CA LYS A 53 -6.34 -9.05 -19.57
C LYS A 53 -6.79 -7.88 -20.45
N THR A 54 -7.64 -7.01 -19.94
CA THR A 54 -8.12 -5.82 -20.67
C THR A 54 -6.96 -4.91 -21.05
N MET A 55 -6.02 -4.66 -20.13
CA MET A 55 -4.82 -3.86 -20.41
C MET A 55 -3.92 -4.53 -21.45
N ASP A 56 -3.68 -5.84 -21.32
CA ASP A 56 -2.88 -6.61 -22.28
C ASP A 56 -3.50 -6.57 -23.70
N ASP A 57 -4.81 -6.76 -23.81
CA ASP A 57 -5.55 -6.70 -25.08
C ASP A 57 -5.50 -5.30 -25.72
N GLN A 58 -5.47 -4.24 -24.89
CA GLN A 58 -5.40 -2.84 -25.33
C GLN A 58 -3.95 -2.35 -25.55
N GLY A 59 -2.95 -3.15 -25.18
CA GLY A 59 -1.54 -2.75 -25.25
C GLY A 59 -1.16 -1.68 -24.23
N ILE A 60 -1.89 -1.60 -23.11
CA ILE A 60 -1.63 -0.67 -22.00
C ILE A 60 -0.59 -1.33 -21.09
N ALA A 61 0.58 -0.72 -20.96
CA ALA A 61 1.60 -1.17 -20.01
C ALA A 61 1.14 -0.91 -18.58
N TYR A 62 1.44 -1.82 -17.66
CA TYR A 62 1.17 -1.63 -16.24
C TYR A 62 2.25 -2.24 -15.34
N THR A 63 2.35 -1.75 -14.11
CA THR A 63 3.11 -2.39 -13.03
C THR A 63 2.14 -2.82 -11.94
N ALA A 64 2.24 -4.08 -11.54
CA ALA A 64 1.47 -4.62 -10.42
C ALA A 64 2.38 -5.48 -9.55
N ASP A 65 2.46 -5.17 -8.26
CA ASP A 65 3.22 -5.95 -7.28
C ASP A 65 2.36 -6.22 -6.04
N ASN A 66 2.33 -7.47 -5.57
CA ASN A 66 1.50 -7.92 -4.44
C ASN A 66 0.03 -7.43 -4.47
N GLY A 67 -0.56 -7.32 -5.67
CA GLY A 67 -1.95 -6.86 -5.85
C GLY A 67 -2.13 -5.35 -5.93
N PHE A 68 -1.08 -4.56 -5.72
CA PHE A 68 -1.07 -3.11 -5.87
C PHE A 68 -0.68 -2.72 -7.30
N PHE A 69 -1.51 -1.92 -7.96
CA PHE A 69 -1.26 -1.40 -9.31
C PHE A 69 -0.71 0.03 -9.20
N ASP A 70 0.56 0.19 -9.52
CA ASP A 70 1.27 1.46 -9.30
C ASP A 70 1.32 2.31 -10.58
N ASN A 71 1.57 1.69 -11.73
CA ASN A 71 1.62 2.33 -13.03
C ASN A 71 0.61 1.72 -13.99
N ILE A 72 -0.16 2.54 -14.70
CA ILE A 72 -1.01 2.12 -15.82
C ILE A 72 -0.85 3.14 -16.95
N GLY A 73 -0.58 2.66 -18.16
CA GLY A 73 -0.39 3.48 -19.37
C GLY A 73 0.76 4.49 -19.27
N GLY A 74 1.76 4.24 -18.43
CA GLY A 74 2.89 5.15 -18.21
C GLY A 74 2.70 6.15 -17.08
N PHE A 75 1.54 6.20 -16.43
CA PHE A 75 1.26 7.07 -15.29
C PHE A 75 1.48 6.31 -13.99
N ALA A 76 2.58 6.59 -13.28
CA ALA A 76 2.88 6.02 -11.97
C ALA A 76 2.17 6.83 -10.89
N SER A 77 1.63 6.14 -9.88
CA SER A 77 1.04 6.76 -8.71
C SER A 77 2.07 7.60 -7.97
N THR A 78 1.59 8.60 -7.24
CA THR A 78 2.38 9.57 -6.49
C THR A 78 1.98 9.52 -5.02
N GLN A 79 2.46 10.48 -4.23
CA GLN A 79 2.07 10.59 -2.83
C GLN A 79 0.64 11.09 -2.64
N THR A 80 0.09 11.84 -3.60
CA THR A 80 -1.22 12.51 -3.49
C THR A 80 -2.27 11.92 -4.41
N ASP A 81 -1.86 11.28 -5.50
CA ASP A 81 -2.74 10.81 -6.56
C ASP A 81 -2.29 9.44 -7.07
N GLY A 82 -3.22 8.61 -7.52
CA GLY A 82 -2.87 7.35 -8.15
C GLY A 82 -4.06 6.55 -8.65
N TRP A 83 -3.79 5.29 -8.99
CA TRP A 83 -4.80 4.38 -9.53
C TRP A 83 -5.64 3.77 -8.43
N LEU A 84 -6.94 4.08 -8.44
CA LEU A 84 -7.93 3.52 -7.53
C LEU A 84 -8.84 2.53 -8.26
N PHE A 85 -9.19 1.47 -7.54
CA PHE A 85 -10.05 0.40 -8.02
C PHE A 85 -11.51 0.64 -7.63
N TYR A 86 -12.38 0.60 -8.63
CA TYR A 86 -13.82 0.72 -8.48
C TYR A 86 -14.49 -0.58 -8.91
N TYR A 87 -15.48 -1.01 -8.13
CA TYR A 87 -16.31 -2.17 -8.40
C TYR A 87 -17.77 -1.74 -8.46
N ASN A 88 -18.42 -1.96 -9.59
CA ASN A 88 -19.78 -1.50 -9.88
C ASN A 88 -19.97 0.01 -9.57
N ASP A 89 -19.06 0.83 -10.11
CA ASP A 89 -18.99 2.29 -9.97
C ASP A 89 -18.70 2.83 -8.56
N GLU A 90 -18.53 1.95 -7.57
CA GLU A 90 -18.21 2.31 -6.19
C GLU A 90 -16.71 2.11 -5.91
N LEU A 91 -16.09 3.03 -5.17
CA LEU A 91 -14.70 2.88 -4.73
C LEU A 91 -14.60 1.65 -3.82
N SER A 92 -13.76 0.68 -4.20
CA SER A 92 -13.65 -0.56 -3.45
C SER A 92 -12.80 -0.39 -2.19
N ASN A 93 -13.20 -1.07 -1.12
CA ASN A 93 -12.42 -1.16 0.14
C ASN A 93 -11.44 -2.34 0.15
N VAL A 94 -11.42 -3.16 -0.90
CA VAL A 94 -10.52 -4.31 -1.07
C VAL A 94 -9.78 -4.21 -2.40
N GLY A 95 -8.68 -4.92 -2.54
CA GLY A 95 -7.94 -4.95 -3.80
C GLY A 95 -8.71 -5.70 -4.90
N ALA A 96 -8.42 -5.37 -6.16
CA ALA A 96 -9.01 -6.06 -7.30
C ALA A 96 -8.71 -7.58 -7.32
N ALA A 97 -7.64 -8.03 -6.64
CA ALA A 97 -7.31 -9.45 -6.52
C ALA A 97 -8.30 -10.21 -5.61
N ASP A 98 -8.94 -9.51 -4.67
CA ASP A 98 -9.83 -10.11 -3.66
C ASP A 98 -11.31 -10.09 -4.07
N VAL A 99 -11.65 -9.35 -5.13
CA VAL A 99 -13.01 -9.35 -5.71
C VAL A 99 -13.16 -10.53 -6.66
N THR A 100 -14.10 -11.43 -6.34
CA THR A 100 -14.52 -12.52 -7.24
C THR A 100 -15.70 -12.07 -8.09
N LEU A 101 -15.56 -12.18 -9.41
CA LEU A 101 -16.52 -11.66 -10.38
C LEU A 101 -17.76 -12.55 -10.52
N SER A 102 -18.91 -11.88 -10.68
CA SER A 102 -20.15 -12.40 -11.25
C SER A 102 -20.35 -11.84 -12.66
N GLU A 103 -21.23 -12.46 -13.45
CA GLU A 103 -21.55 -11.98 -14.79
C GLU A 103 -22.26 -10.62 -14.69
N GLY A 104 -21.81 -9.66 -15.49
CA GLY A 104 -22.37 -8.30 -15.54
C GLY A 104 -21.72 -7.30 -14.58
N ASP A 105 -20.82 -7.74 -13.69
CA ASP A 105 -20.07 -6.81 -12.84
C ASP A 105 -19.15 -5.91 -13.66
N THR A 106 -19.10 -4.63 -13.31
CA THR A 106 -18.18 -3.64 -13.91
C THR A 106 -17.01 -3.40 -12.96
N VAL A 107 -15.80 -3.39 -13.51
CA VAL A 107 -14.56 -3.14 -12.77
C VAL A 107 -13.75 -2.07 -13.47
N THR A 108 -13.24 -1.11 -12.71
CA THR A 108 -12.55 0.07 -13.27
C THR A 108 -11.32 0.45 -12.47
N PHE A 109 -10.18 0.68 -13.15
CA PHE A 109 -9.09 1.50 -12.62
C PHE A 109 -9.25 2.93 -13.11
N ARG A 110 -9.22 3.87 -12.18
CA ARG A 110 -9.35 5.31 -12.45
C ARG A 110 -8.31 6.06 -11.64
N TRP A 111 -7.73 7.08 -12.25
CA TRP A 111 -6.87 8.00 -11.54
C TRP A 111 -7.69 8.91 -10.63
N ALA A 112 -7.25 9.06 -9.38
CA ALA A 112 -7.90 9.91 -8.41
C ALA A 112 -6.90 10.49 -7.41
N ASN A 113 -7.25 11.63 -6.83
CA ASN A 113 -6.57 12.17 -5.66
C ASN A 113 -6.99 11.40 -4.41
N TYR A 114 -6.06 11.06 -3.53
CA TYR A 114 -6.32 10.26 -2.34
C TYR A 114 -7.11 11.03 -1.27
N ASP A 115 -6.84 12.32 -1.06
CA ASP A 115 -7.59 13.14 -0.10
C ASP A 115 -9.03 13.34 -0.56
N GLU A 116 -9.27 13.45 -1.87
CA GLU A 116 -10.62 13.51 -2.42
C GLU A 116 -11.36 12.17 -2.28
N ALA A 117 -10.65 11.05 -2.52
CA ALA A 117 -11.25 9.72 -2.53
C ALA A 117 -11.54 9.18 -1.11
N PHE A 118 -10.65 9.45 -0.15
CA PHE A 118 -10.72 8.89 1.20
C PHE A 118 -11.02 9.94 2.29
N GLY A 119 -11.04 11.22 1.93
CA GLY A 119 -11.01 12.33 2.87
C GLY A 119 -9.56 12.70 3.22
N ALA A 120 -9.33 13.99 3.51
CA ALA A 120 -8.01 14.47 3.90
C ALA A 120 -7.51 13.72 5.15
N PHE A 121 -6.36 13.07 5.04
CA PHE A 121 -5.65 12.61 6.21
C PHE A 121 -5.16 13.86 6.95
N PRO A 122 -5.47 14.04 8.25
CA PRO A 122 -4.94 15.18 8.99
C PRO A 122 -3.42 15.12 8.89
N ASP A 123 -2.83 16.22 8.42
CA ASP A 123 -1.39 16.42 8.45
C ASP A 123 -0.92 16.15 9.88
N ASN A 124 -0.15 15.07 10.04
CA ASN A 124 0.59 14.76 11.25
C ASN A 124 1.79 15.71 11.44
N GLY A 125 1.70 16.91 10.87
CA GLY A 125 2.52 18.11 11.06
C GLY A 125 2.57 18.64 12.50
N ASP A 126 2.23 17.80 13.47
CA ASP A 126 2.67 17.97 14.84
C ASP A 126 2.81 16.61 15.56
N MET A 127 3.96 15.94 15.39
CA MET A 127 4.48 15.04 16.41
C MET A 127 5.34 15.83 17.43
N THR A 128 5.02 17.08 17.75
CA THR A 128 5.42 17.60 19.06
C THR A 128 4.43 17.07 20.09
N ASP A 129 4.84 15.95 20.68
CA ASP A 129 4.87 15.81 22.13
C ASP A 129 3.67 16.43 22.87
N ASP A 130 2.51 15.78 22.84
CA ASP A 130 1.48 15.88 23.89
C ASP A 130 0.41 14.75 23.80
N ASN A 131 0.77 13.57 23.29
CA ASN A 131 -0.05 12.36 23.51
C ASN A 131 0.81 11.10 23.66
N ALA A 132 1.75 11.14 24.61
CA ALA A 132 2.04 9.96 25.40
C ALA A 132 0.80 9.67 26.25
N ASP A 133 -0.24 9.10 25.63
CA ASP A 133 -1.26 8.36 26.38
C ASP A 133 -0.61 7.05 26.82
N ALA A 134 0.27 7.19 27.81
CA ALA A 134 0.87 6.12 28.58
C ALA A 134 -0.04 5.75 29.77
N ASP A 135 -1.35 6.03 29.67
CA ASP A 135 -2.33 5.71 30.71
C ASP A 135 -3.19 4.48 30.36
N ASP A 136 -2.73 3.63 29.42
CA ASP A 136 -3.16 2.22 29.38
C ASP A 136 -2.26 1.39 30.32
N ASP A 137 -2.47 1.59 31.62
CA ASP A 137 -2.39 0.60 32.70
C ASP A 137 -1.36 -0.55 32.57
N ALA A 138 -0.08 -0.24 32.28
CA ALA A 138 1.00 -1.10 32.73
C ALA A 138 1.19 -0.87 34.22
N ASN A 139 0.35 -1.54 35.01
CA ASN A 139 0.46 -1.70 36.45
C ASN A 139 1.93 -1.99 36.86
N ILE A 140 2.69 -0.95 37.21
CA ILE A 140 3.98 -1.07 37.93
C ILE A 140 3.67 -1.17 39.42
N ASP A 141 2.78 -2.08 39.79
CA ASP A 141 2.51 -2.41 41.18
C ASP A 141 2.00 -3.86 41.20
N ASP A 142 2.95 -4.79 41.09
CA ASP A 142 2.92 -6.11 41.73
C ASP A 142 4.30 -6.78 41.49
N ASP A 143 5.24 -6.44 42.37
CA ASP A 143 6.30 -7.33 42.87
C ASP A 143 7.33 -7.95 41.90
N ALA A 144 7.95 -7.16 41.01
CA ALA A 144 9.30 -7.49 40.56
C ALA A 144 10.32 -7.08 41.63
N ASN A 145 10.36 -7.88 42.70
CA ASN A 145 11.41 -7.93 43.69
C ASN A 145 12.78 -8.04 42.97
N ILE A 146 13.49 -6.92 42.81
CA ILE A 146 14.92 -6.92 42.50
C ILE A 146 15.65 -7.32 43.79
N ASP A 147 15.43 -8.55 44.22
CA ASP A 147 16.20 -9.23 45.23
C ASP A 147 16.48 -10.61 44.66
N ASP A 148 17.42 -10.62 43.72
CA ASP A 148 18.30 -11.73 43.41
C ASP A 148 19.37 -11.14 42.50
N ASP A 149 20.35 -10.50 43.14
CA ASP A 149 21.69 -10.23 42.62
C ASP A 149 22.37 -11.56 42.23
N ALA A 150 21.86 -12.23 41.18
CA ALA A 150 22.44 -13.45 40.67
C ALA A 150 22.15 -13.61 39.18
N ASN A 151 23.04 -13.05 38.36
CA ASN A 151 23.96 -13.82 37.52
C ASN A 151 24.31 -13.02 36.24
N ILE A 152 25.21 -12.03 36.37
CA ILE A 152 25.98 -11.59 35.21
C ILE A 152 27.28 -12.38 35.23
N ASP A 153 27.25 -13.48 34.51
CA ASP A 153 28.42 -14.21 34.04
C ASP A 153 29.31 -13.25 33.24
N ASP A 154 30.52 -12.98 33.75
CA ASP A 154 31.74 -12.91 32.95
C ASP A 154 32.95 -12.56 33.86
N ASN A 155 33.62 -13.61 34.33
CA ASN A 155 35.07 -13.65 34.55
C ASN A 155 35.72 -12.58 35.47
N ALA A 156 35.46 -12.64 36.79
CA ALA A 156 36.33 -12.02 37.80
C ALA A 156 37.04 -13.11 38.63
N ASN A 157 38.34 -13.24 38.36
CA ASN A 157 39.32 -14.12 38.98
C ASN A 157 39.22 -14.18 40.52
N ILE A 158 38.66 -15.25 41.09
CA ILE A 158 38.76 -15.53 42.53
C ILE A 158 40.15 -16.12 42.81
N GLY A 159 41.11 -15.22 43.03
CA GLY A 159 42.41 -15.55 43.59
C GLY A 159 42.28 -15.88 45.07
N ASP A 160 42.66 -17.11 45.39
CA ASP A 160 42.75 -17.75 46.71
C ASP A 160 43.50 -16.91 47.77
N GLY A 161 42.91 -16.77 48.96
CA GLY A 161 43.69 -16.67 50.19
C GLY A 161 43.29 -15.59 51.20
N THR A 162 42.75 -16.08 52.32
CA THR A 162 42.76 -15.51 53.69
C THR A 162 41.80 -14.35 54.01
N VAL A 163 40.63 -14.71 54.53
CA VAL A 163 39.85 -13.88 55.46
C VAL A 163 40.60 -13.84 56.80
N THR A 164 40.96 -12.65 57.27
CA THR A 164 41.28 -12.42 58.69
C THR A 164 40.51 -11.20 59.17
N ASP A 165 39.55 -11.46 60.07
CA ASP A 165 38.99 -10.49 61.00
C ASP A 165 40.11 -9.85 61.82
N ASP A 166 40.14 -8.52 61.96
CA ASP A 166 40.34 -7.90 63.26
C ASP A 166 39.85 -6.44 63.31
N ASN A 167 39.19 -6.21 64.42
CA ASN A 167 38.71 -4.99 65.04
C ASN A 167 39.83 -3.96 65.27
N THR A 168 39.49 -2.67 65.14
CA THR A 168 40.01 -1.47 65.88
C THR A 168 40.36 -0.29 64.96
N VAL A 169 39.66 0.84 65.12
CA VAL A 169 40.32 2.15 65.22
C VAL A 169 39.59 3.00 66.27
N THR A 170 40.28 3.15 67.40
CA THR A 170 40.08 4.16 68.43
C THR A 170 40.46 5.54 67.87
N GLN A 171 39.74 6.59 68.26
CA GLN A 171 40.34 7.92 68.45
C GLN A 171 40.17 8.33 69.90
#